data_AF-A0A3M2H074-F1
#
_entry.id   AF-A0A3M2H074-F1
#
_cell.length_a   1.000
_cell.length_b   1.000
_cell.length_c   1.000
_cell.angle_alpha   90.00
_cell.angle_beta   90.00
_cell.angle_gamma   90.00
#
_symmetry.space_group_name_H-M   'P 1'
#
loop_
_entity.id
_entity.type
_entity.pdbx_description
1 polymer ?
#
loop_
_entity_poly.entity_id
_entity_poly.type
_entity_poly.pdbx_seq_one_letter_code
_entity_poly.pdbx_strand_id
1 'polypeptide(L)'
;MTKKELLHRLVERDFYSSMGLEWSKRKVYSMINFLLGQMKEAILHEGELKVSGFGRFKLKKASHGHRISFKPSKKLLCRLNSGLKRTRI
;
A
#
# COMPACT_ATOMS: atom_id res chain seq x y z
N MET A 1 -8.27 7.47 -7.21
CA MET A 1 -8.37 7.17 -5.76
C MET A 1 -7.41 8.08 -5.01
N THR A 2 -7.93 8.95 -4.14
CA THR A 2 -7.14 9.87 -3.31
C THR A 2 -6.80 9.24 -1.95
N LYS A 3 -5.86 9.83 -1.19
CA LYS A 3 -5.55 9.41 0.19
C LYS A 3 -6.78 9.53 1.11
N LYS A 4 -7.61 10.57 0.90
CA LYS A 4 -8.85 10.80 1.65
C LYS A 4 -9.88 9.71 1.34
N GLU A 5 -10.05 9.33 0.09
CA GLU A 5 -10.93 8.23 -0.33
C GLU A 5 -10.43 6.87 0.19
N LEU A 6 -9.12 6.63 0.18
CA LEU A 6 -8.54 5.42 0.76
C LEU A 6 -8.81 5.33 2.27
N LEU A 7 -8.61 6.44 3.00
CA LEU A 7 -8.92 6.53 4.43
C LEU A 7 -10.40 6.22 4.69
N HIS A 8 -11.29 6.82 3.89
CA HIS A 8 -12.73 6.59 3.99
C HIS A 8 -13.06 5.12 3.81
N ARG A 9 -12.57 4.49 2.74
CA ARG A 9 -12.78 3.06 2.46
C ARG A 9 -12.18 2.14 3.52
N LEU A 10 -11.09 2.53 4.18
CA LEU A 10 -10.48 1.73 5.25
C LEU A 10 -11.29 1.81 6.55
N VAL A 11 -11.97 2.93 6.79
CA VAL A 11 -12.87 3.13 7.94
C VAL A 11 -14.23 2.48 7.68
N GLU A 12 -14.75 2.59 6.45
CA GLU A 12 -16.03 2.01 6.03
C GLU A 12 -15.96 0.51 5.79
N ARG A 13 -14.77 -0.05 5.52
CA ARG A 13 -14.66 -1.49 5.32
C ARG A 13 -15.13 -2.18 6.60
N ASP A 14 -16.17 -2.99 6.46
CA ASP A 14 -16.76 -3.88 7.48
C ASP A 14 -15.74 -4.75 8.23
N PHE A 15 -14.47 -4.78 7.82
CA PHE A 15 -13.40 -5.51 8.45
C PHE A 15 -13.15 -5.10 9.92
N TYR A 16 -13.33 -3.82 10.28
CA TYR A 16 -13.14 -3.37 11.66
C TYR A 16 -14.43 -3.47 12.49
N SER A 17 -15.57 -3.17 11.87
CA SER A 17 -16.89 -3.35 12.48
C SER A 17 -17.17 -4.83 12.80
N SER A 18 -16.75 -5.77 11.94
CA SER A 18 -16.88 -7.21 12.18
C SER A 18 -15.93 -7.77 13.26
N MET A 19 -14.88 -7.02 13.64
CA MET A 19 -13.98 -7.38 14.74
C MET A 19 -14.32 -6.66 16.06
N GLY A 20 -15.45 -5.94 16.13
CA GLY A 20 -15.85 -5.17 17.33
C GLY A 20 -14.91 -4.02 17.67
N LEU A 21 -14.07 -3.61 16.71
CA LEU A 21 -13.01 -2.63 16.91
C LEU A 21 -13.44 -1.31 16.25
N GLU A 22 -14.01 -0.39 17.03
CA GLU A 22 -14.30 0.95 16.55
C GLU A 22 -13.00 1.76 16.41
N TRP A 23 -12.54 1.95 15.17
CA TRP A 23 -11.35 2.74 14.89
C TRP A 23 -11.76 4.13 14.41
N SER A 24 -11.42 5.14 15.20
CA SER A 24 -11.65 6.52 14.77
C SER A 24 -10.86 6.83 13.49
N LYS A 25 -11.43 7.68 12.63
CA LYS A 25 -10.76 8.18 11.41
C LYS A 25 -9.35 8.70 11.71
N ARG A 26 -9.17 9.34 12.88
CA ARG A 26 -7.88 9.85 13.36
C ARG A 26 -6.86 8.73 13.62
N LYS A 27 -7.28 7.62 14.22
CA LYS A 27 -6.41 6.45 14.48
C LYS A 27 -5.97 5.79 13.18
N VAL A 28 -6.91 5.54 12.26
CA VAL A 28 -6.59 4.98 10.93
C VAL A 28 -5.61 5.89 10.18
N TYR A 29 -5.83 7.21 10.20
CA TYR A 29 -4.95 8.17 9.56
C TYR A 29 -3.54 8.15 10.16
N SER A 30 -3.43 8.15 11.48
CA SER A 30 -2.16 8.06 12.20
C SER A 30 -1.41 6.78 11.83
N MET A 31 -2.10 5.64 11.78
CA MET A 31 -1.50 4.37 11.41
C MET A 31 -1.01 4.31 9.96
N ILE A 32 -1.77 4.87 9.01
CA ILE A 32 -1.32 4.95 7.61
C ILE A 32 -0.05 5.80 7.53
N ASN A 33 0.00 6.96 8.19
CA ASN A 33 1.18 7.80 8.17
C ASN A 33 2.37 7.14 8.84
N PHE A 34 2.15 6.45 9.97
CA PHE A 34 3.19 5.69 10.65
C PHE A 34 3.76 4.61 9.72
N LEU A 35 2.89 3.81 9.08
CA LEU A 35 3.31 2.78 8.12
C LEU A 35 4.11 3.39 6.96
N LEU A 36 3.63 4.48 6.35
CA LEU A 36 4.33 5.15 5.25
C LEU A 36 5.71 5.68 5.70
N GLY A 37 5.81 6.18 6.94
CA GLY A 37 7.07 6.59 7.54
C GLY A 37 8.04 5.42 7.68
N GLN A 38 7.59 4.31 8.30
CA GLN A 38 8.40 3.10 8.44
C GLN A 38 8.85 2.54 7.10
N MET A 39 7.97 2.53 6.09
CA MET A 39 8.32 2.10 4.74
C MET A 39 9.39 2.99 4.11
N LYS A 40 9.28 4.31 4.28
CA LYS A 40 10.26 5.27 3.76
C LYS A 40 11.63 5.03 4.38
N GLU A 41 11.70 4.95 5.71
CA GLU A 41 12.97 4.72 6.43
C GLU A 41 13.61 3.40 6.03
N ALA A 42 12.83 2.31 5.98
CA ALA A 42 13.34 1.00 5.55
C ALA A 42 13.95 1.06 4.13
N ILE A 43 13.29 1.74 3.19
CA ILE A 43 13.80 1.88 1.82
C ILE A 43 15.08 2.72 1.77
N LEU A 44 15.17 3.78 2.58
CA LEU A 44 16.35 4.65 2.61
C LEU A 44 17.56 3.97 3.25
N HIS A 45 17.35 3.18 4.31
CA HIS A 45 18.42 2.50 5.04
C HIS A 45 18.84 1.17 4.40
N GLU A 46 17.88 0.34 3.99
CA GLU A 46 18.16 -1.01 3.47
C GLU A 46 18.24 -1.06 1.94
N GLY A 47 17.89 0.04 1.26
CA GLY A 47 17.89 0.15 -0.20
C GLY A 47 16.76 -0.61 -0.90
N GLU A 48 16.05 -1.50 -0.20
CA GLU A 48 14.82 -2.14 -0.68
C GLU A 48 13.85 -2.48 0.45
N LEU A 49 12.57 -2.60 0.12
CA LEU A 49 11.51 -3.07 1.02
C LEU A 49 10.64 -4.09 0.28
N LYS A 50 10.50 -5.29 0.84
CA LYS A 50 9.66 -6.35 0.29
C LYS A 50 8.40 -6.54 1.13
N VAL A 51 7.24 -6.34 0.53
CA VAL A 51 5.94 -6.62 1.13
C VAL A 51 5.37 -7.90 0.51
N SER A 52 5.31 -8.98 1.30
CA SER A 52 4.89 -10.30 0.82
C SER A 52 3.49 -10.25 0.18
N GLY A 53 3.34 -10.91 -0.97
CA GLY A 53 2.07 -10.92 -1.72
C GLY A 53 1.67 -9.58 -2.36
N PHE A 54 2.41 -8.50 -2.14
CA PHE A 54 2.16 -7.19 -2.71
C PHE A 54 3.22 -6.82 -3.75
N GLY A 55 4.48 -6.67 -3.35
CA GLY A 55 5.57 -6.33 -4.26
C GLY A 55 6.85 -5.94 -3.53
N ARG A 56 7.80 -5.39 -4.29
CA ARG A 56 9.07 -4.88 -3.77
C ARG A 56 9.25 -3.43 -4.21
N PHE A 57 9.65 -2.58 -3.26
CA PHE A 57 10.18 -1.25 -3.50
C PHE A 57 11.71 -1.33 -3.49
N LYS A 58 12.38 -0.68 -4.43
CA LYS A 58 13.84 -0.63 -4.51
C LYS A 58 14.32 0.76 -4.85
N LEU A 59 15.26 1.27 -4.07
CA LEU A 59 16.00 2.50 -4.34
C LEU A 59 16.93 2.26 -5.54
N LYS A 60 16.80 3.10 -6.56
CA LYS A 60 17.63 3.05 -7.77
C LYS A 60 18.31 4.40 -7.97
N LYS A 61 19.58 4.37 -8.37
CA LYS A 61 20.25 5.56 -8.91
C LYS A 61 19.56 5.97 -10.22
N ALA A 62 19.35 7.27 -10.39
CA ALA A 62 18.82 7.92 -11.57
C ALA A 62 19.79 9.04 -11.99
N SER A 63 19.61 9.59 -13.20
CA SER A 63 20.44 10.69 -13.71
C SER A 63 20.44 11.91 -12.78
N HIS A 64 19.34 12.15 -12.05
CA HIS A 64 19.20 13.26 -11.09
C HIS A 64 18.91 12.74 -9.67
N GLY A 65 19.78 11.86 -9.15
CA GLY A 65 19.73 11.40 -7.76
C GLY A 65 19.16 10.00 -7.59
N HIS A 66 18.20 9.84 -6.67
CA HIS A 66 17.62 8.54 -6.35
C HIS A 66 16.13 8.50 -6.67
N ARG A 67 15.66 7.38 -7.20
CA ARG A 67 14.24 7.11 -7.44
C ARG A 67 13.83 5.79 -6.80
N ILE A 68 12.57 5.73 -6.37
CA ILE A 68 11.96 4.48 -5.93
C ILE A 68 11.34 3.77 -7.13
N SER A 69 11.66 2.49 -7.30
CA SER A 69 10.99 1.62 -8.26
C SER A 69 10.13 0.60 -7.53
N PHE A 70 8.90 0.40 -7.98
CA PHE A 70 8.01 -0.63 -7.47
C PHE A 70 7.90 -1.78 -8.48
N LYS A 71 8.16 -3.01 -8.03
CA LYS A 71 7.92 -4.23 -8.80
C LYS A 71 6.79 -5.03 -8.15
N PRO A 72 5.62 -5.16 -8.79
CA PRO A 72 4.50 -5.91 -8.23
C PRO A 72 4.82 -7.40 -8.12
N SER A 73 4.23 -8.07 -7.13
CA SER A 73 4.36 -9.52 -6.97
C SER A 73 3.47 -10.28 -7.94
N LYS A 74 3.78 -11.56 -8.19
CA LYS A 74 2.92 -12.46 -8.98
C LYS A 74 1.50 -12.53 -8.42
N LYS A 75 1.34 -12.52 -7.09
CA LYS A 75 0.02 -12.58 -6.43
C LYS A 75 -0.80 -11.31 -6.69
N LEU A 76 -0.17 -10.14 -6.61
CA LEU A 76 -0.82 -8.87 -6.94
C LEU A 76 -1.24 -8.83 -8.41
N LEU A 77 -0.32 -9.17 -9.32
CA LEU A 77 -0.61 -9.22 -10.76
C LEU A 77 -1.74 -10.18 -11.09
N CYS A 78 -1.75 -11.38 -10.50
CA CYS A 78 -2.82 -12.36 -10.69
C CYS A 78 -4.19 -11.79 -10.27
N ARG A 79 -4.26 -11.14 -9.10
CA ARG A 79 -5.51 -10.51 -8.62
C ARG A 79 -5.97 -9.39 -9.54
N LEU A 80 -5.07 -8.49 -9.96
CA LEU A 80 -5.40 -7.39 -10.87
C LEU A 80 -5.89 -7.92 -12.23
N ASN A 81 -5.19 -8.90 -12.80
CA ASN A 81 -5.55 -9.49 -14.09
C ASN A 81 -6.86 -10.30 -14.02
N SER A 82 -7.12 -11.01 -12.92
CA SER A 82 -8.39 -11.71 -12.72
C SER A 82 -9.59 -10.77 -12.56
N GLY A 83 -9.36 -9.59 -11.95
CA GLY A 83 -10.36 -8.55 -11.85
C GLY A 83 -10.73 -7.97 -13.21
N LEU A 84 -9.71 -7.67 -14.04
CA LEU A 84 -9.90 -7.12 -15.38
C LEU A 84 -10.63 -8.07 -16.34
N LYS A 85 -10.46 -9.39 -16.22
CA LYS A 85 -11.19 -10.37 -17.03
C LYS A 85 -12.70 -10.43 -16.73
N ARG A 86 -13.13 -9.99 -15.55
CA ARG A 86 -14.55 -9.94 -15.15
C ARG A 86 -15.24 -8.65 -15.57
N THR A 87 -14.48 -7.62 -15.92
CA THR A 87 -14.98 -6.34 -16.44
C THR A 87 -14.99 -6.35 -17.96
N ARG A 88 -15.75 -7.25 -18.58
CA ARG A 88 -16.26 -6.99 -19.93
C ARG A 88 -17.48 -6.10 -19.75
N ILE A 89 -17.27 -4.78 -19.89
CA ILE A 89 -18.34 -3.80 -20.08
C ILE A 89 -18.81 -3.94 -21.53
#